data_AF-A0A547L909-F1
#
_entry.id   AF-A0A547L909-F1
#
_cell.length_a   1.000
_cell.length_b   1.000
_cell.length_c   1.000
_cell.angle_alpha   90.00
_cell.angle_beta   90.00
_cell.angle_gamma   90.00
#
_symmetry.space_group_name_H-M   'P 1'
#
loop_
_entity.id
_entity.type
_entity.pdbx_description
1 polymer ?
#
loop_
_entity_poly.entity_id
_entity_poly.type
_entity_poly.pdbx_seq_one_letter_code
_entity_poly.pdbx_strand_id
1 'polypeptide(L)'
;MLAQRLARPSPFRTLPAFLMMAIVLPLLAGCGYNTIPTAEENARAAWSEVLNQYQRRADLIPNLVETVKGYASHEKDTLDAVVEARAKATQITVTPETLKDPEALKKFQDAQAGLTSALSRLIAVSEAYPDLKANQNFLALQAQLEGTENRIAVARRDYIQAVRDYNLTLKTFPSVLWATFWFRGNEPFANFTVDEDKMQPPKVDFGTKQGG
;
A
#
# COMPACT_ATOMS: atom_id res chain seq x y z
N MET A 1 30.44 38.73 -50.46
CA MET A 1 29.43 37.65 -50.61
C MET A 1 30.13 36.30 -50.47
N LEU A 2 30.18 35.76 -49.26
CA LEU A 2 30.78 34.46 -48.93
C LEU A 2 29.71 33.37 -49.10
N ALA A 3 29.69 32.70 -50.25
CA ALA A 3 28.89 31.50 -50.43
C ALA A 3 29.74 30.27 -50.03
N GLN A 4 29.68 29.89 -48.75
CA GLN A 4 30.24 28.63 -48.28
C GLN A 4 29.51 27.46 -48.96
N ARG A 5 30.21 26.74 -49.83
CA ARG A 5 29.79 25.45 -50.38
C ARG A 5 29.82 24.41 -49.27
N LEU A 6 28.67 24.13 -48.67
CA LEU A 6 28.49 22.96 -47.80
C LEU A 6 28.64 21.70 -48.67
N ALA A 7 29.75 20.99 -48.53
CA ALA A 7 29.98 19.71 -49.18
C ALA A 7 28.90 18.71 -48.72
N ARG A 8 28.05 18.26 -49.65
CA ARG A 8 27.04 17.24 -49.36
C ARG A 8 27.76 15.91 -49.03
N PRO A 9 27.49 15.28 -47.88
CA PRO A 9 28.09 13.99 -47.57
C PRO A 9 27.64 12.95 -48.61
N SER A 10 28.58 12.17 -49.13
CA SER A 10 28.31 11.11 -50.10
C SER A 10 27.39 10.03 -49.50
N PRO A 11 26.34 9.57 -50.20
CA PRO A 11 25.36 8.62 -49.66
C PRO A 11 25.99 7.27 -49.25
N PHE A 12 27.13 6.91 -49.84
CA PHE A 12 27.87 5.69 -49.51
C PHE A 12 28.58 5.72 -48.14
N ARG A 13 28.84 6.89 -47.56
CA ARG A 13 29.43 7.00 -46.20
C ARG A 13 28.39 6.91 -45.09
N THR A 14 27.13 7.20 -45.36
CA THR A 14 26.04 7.17 -44.37
C THR A 14 25.34 5.81 -44.30
N LEU A 15 25.36 5.02 -45.38
CA LEU A 15 24.78 3.67 -45.44
C LEU A 15 25.21 2.73 -44.28
N PRO A 16 26.51 2.59 -43.95
CA PRO A 16 26.92 1.70 -42.85
C PRO A 16 26.48 2.20 -41.47
N ALA A 17 26.37 3.52 -41.28
CA ALA A 17 25.86 4.11 -40.04
C ALA A 17 24.37 3.82 -39.84
N PHE A 18 23.56 3.91 -40.90
CA PHE A 18 22.14 3.53 -40.86
C PHE A 18 21.96 2.03 -40.61
N LEU A 19 22.80 1.17 -41.19
CA LEU A 19 22.75 -0.28 -40.99
C LEU A 19 23.12 -0.68 -39.56
N MET A 20 24.16 -0.07 -38.99
CA MET A 20 24.52 -0.21 -37.58
C MET A 20 23.38 0.22 -36.66
N MET A 21 22.76 1.37 -36.95
CA MET A 21 21.65 1.88 -36.15
C MET A 21 20.42 0.97 -36.22
N ALA A 22 20.11 0.40 -37.40
CA ALA A 22 19.02 -0.55 -37.58
C ALA A 22 19.25 -1.89 -36.85
N ILE A 23 20.51 -2.31 -36.64
CA ILE A 23 20.86 -3.52 -35.87
C ILE A 23 20.91 -3.24 -34.36
N VAL A 24 21.37 -2.05 -33.95
CA VAL A 24 21.50 -1.66 -32.54
C VAL A 24 20.16 -1.25 -31.92
N LEU A 25 19.22 -0.66 -32.68
CA LEU A 25 17.90 -0.26 -32.17
C LEU A 25 17.07 -1.44 -31.59
N PRO A 26 16.95 -2.59 -32.28
CA PRO A 26 16.24 -3.75 -31.74
C PRO A 26 16.93 -4.33 -30.49
N LEU A 27 18.27 -4.30 -30.45
CA LEU A 27 19.06 -4.73 -29.28
C LEU A 27 18.85 -3.80 -28.07
N LEU A 28 18.59 -2.51 -28.29
CA LEU A 28 18.20 -1.54 -27.25
C LEU A 28 16.76 -1.73 -26.76
N ALA A 29 15.83 -2.16 -27.64
CA ALA A 29 14.43 -2.39 -27.29
C ALA A 29 14.24 -3.49 -26.23
N GLY A 30 15.19 -4.44 -26.13
CA GLY A 30 15.21 -5.49 -25.11
C GLY A 30 15.74 -5.06 -23.73
N CYS A 31 16.36 -3.88 -23.60
CA CYS A 31 17.11 -3.48 -22.39
C CYS A 31 16.34 -2.58 -21.40
N GLY A 32 15.02 -2.77 -21.27
CA GLY A 32 14.25 -2.15 -20.17
C GLY A 32 12.91 -1.53 -20.52
N TYR A 33 12.43 -1.67 -21.76
CA TYR A 33 11.09 -1.21 -22.14
C TYR A 33 10.00 -1.85 -21.27
N ASN A 34 10.11 -3.15 -21.00
CA ASN A 34 9.17 -3.89 -20.18
C ASN A 34 9.35 -3.68 -18.67
N THR A 35 10.41 -3.01 -18.22
CA THR A 35 10.72 -2.84 -16.80
C THR A 35 9.66 -2.01 -16.08
N ILE A 36 9.18 -0.92 -16.70
CA ILE A 36 8.13 -0.06 -16.14
C ILE A 36 6.80 -0.82 -16.01
N PRO A 37 6.21 -1.40 -17.08
CA PRO A 37 4.93 -2.10 -16.95
C PRO A 37 5.02 -3.34 -16.05
N THR A 38 6.17 -4.02 -16.02
CA THR A 38 6.38 -5.16 -15.12
C THR A 38 6.38 -4.71 -13.65
N ALA A 39 7.10 -3.63 -13.33
CA ALA A 39 7.13 -3.10 -11.97
C ALA A 39 5.76 -2.51 -11.56
N GLU A 40 5.04 -1.88 -12.49
CA GLU A 40 3.69 -1.38 -12.27
C GLU A 40 2.73 -2.50 -11.89
N GLU A 41 2.68 -3.58 -12.69
CA GLU A 41 1.82 -4.74 -12.43
C GLU A 41 2.22 -5.47 -11.14
N ASN A 42 3.51 -5.55 -10.81
CA ASN A 42 3.95 -6.12 -9.53
C ASN A 42 3.42 -5.31 -8.33
N ALA A 43 3.44 -3.97 -8.42
CA ALA A 43 2.89 -3.12 -7.36
C ALA A 43 1.36 -3.23 -7.28
N ARG A 44 0.66 -3.36 -8.40
CA ARG A 44 -0.80 -3.62 -8.44
C ARG A 44 -1.16 -4.96 -7.82
N ALA A 45 -0.42 -6.02 -8.14
CA ALA A 45 -0.62 -7.35 -7.56
C ALA A 45 -0.37 -7.35 -6.04
N ALA A 46 0.70 -6.70 -5.59
CA ALA A 46 0.98 -6.55 -4.16
C ALA A 46 -0.13 -5.75 -3.45
N TRP A 47 -0.70 -4.74 -4.11
CA TRP A 47 -1.86 -4.02 -3.59
C TRP A 47 -3.12 -4.89 -3.48
N SER A 48 -3.41 -5.71 -4.49
CA SER A 48 -4.52 -6.67 -4.42
C SER A 48 -4.37 -7.61 -3.24
N GLU A 49 -3.14 -8.05 -2.92
CA GLU A 49 -2.90 -8.88 -1.75
C GLU A 49 -3.17 -8.14 -0.44
N VAL A 50 -2.79 -6.86 -0.34
CA VAL A 50 -3.16 -6.02 0.81
C VAL A 50 -4.68 -5.97 0.98
N LEU A 51 -5.44 -5.75 -0.10
CA LEU A 51 -6.90 -5.73 -0.07
C LEU A 51 -7.49 -7.06 0.37
N ASN A 52 -6.95 -8.19 -0.13
CA ASN A 52 -7.39 -9.53 0.27
C ASN A 52 -7.28 -9.74 1.78
N GLN A 53 -6.15 -9.33 2.38
CA GLN A 53 -5.95 -9.49 3.83
C GLN A 53 -6.88 -8.58 4.64
N TYR A 54 -7.11 -7.34 4.20
CA TYR A 54 -8.08 -6.45 4.85
C TYR A 54 -9.52 -6.94 4.72
N GLN A 55 -9.89 -7.49 3.56
CA GLN A 55 -11.21 -8.10 3.34
C GLN A 55 -11.42 -9.29 4.27
N ARG A 56 -10.44 -10.20 4.35
CA ARG A 56 -10.48 -11.34 5.28
C ARG A 56 -10.69 -10.90 6.72
N ARG A 57 -10.02 -9.82 7.16
CA ARG A 57 -10.22 -9.26 8.49
C ARG A 57 -11.66 -8.80 8.69
N ALA A 58 -12.22 -8.07 7.73
CA ALA A 58 -13.60 -7.59 7.78
C ALA A 58 -14.62 -8.74 7.76
N ASP A 59 -14.33 -9.85 7.08
CA ASP A 59 -15.24 -11.01 6.98
C ASP A 59 -15.31 -11.83 8.27
N LEU A 60 -14.30 -11.76 9.14
CA LEU A 60 -14.30 -12.42 10.45
C LEU A 60 -15.14 -11.67 11.50
N ILE A 61 -15.38 -10.37 11.29
CA ILE A 61 -16.01 -9.50 12.30
C ILE A 61 -17.47 -9.87 12.61
N PRO A 62 -18.35 -10.19 11.64
CA PRO A 62 -19.72 -10.60 11.97
C PRO A 62 -19.76 -11.79 12.92
N ASN A 63 -18.94 -12.82 12.68
CA ASN A 63 -18.85 -13.99 13.56
C ASN A 63 -18.33 -13.63 14.95
N LEU A 64 -17.34 -12.72 15.04
CA LEU A 64 -16.85 -12.21 16.31
C LEU A 64 -17.95 -11.46 17.08
N VAL A 65 -18.66 -10.54 16.41
CA VAL A 65 -19.74 -9.74 16.99
C VAL A 65 -20.87 -10.63 17.50
N GLU A 66 -21.31 -11.64 16.73
CA GLU A 66 -22.34 -12.57 17.18
C GLU A 66 -21.87 -13.44 18.35
N THR A 67 -20.60 -13.86 18.36
CA THR A 67 -20.03 -14.61 19.50
C THR A 67 -20.04 -13.75 20.77
N VAL A 68 -19.59 -12.49 20.68
CA VAL A 68 -19.55 -11.59 21.84
C VAL A 68 -20.97 -11.23 22.31
N LYS A 69 -21.92 -10.98 21.39
CA LYS A 69 -23.32 -10.71 21.72
C LYS A 69 -23.96 -11.79 22.59
N GLY A 70 -23.60 -13.06 22.37
CA GLY A 70 -24.10 -14.19 23.16
C GLY A 70 -23.73 -14.15 24.65
N TYR A 71 -22.65 -13.46 25.00
CA TYR A 71 -22.13 -13.38 26.38
C TYR A 71 -22.21 -11.97 26.98
N ALA A 72 -22.10 -10.94 26.15
CA ALA A 72 -21.97 -9.54 26.56
C ALA A 72 -23.00 -8.65 25.84
N SER A 73 -24.28 -9.08 25.80
CA SER A 73 -25.35 -8.34 25.10
C SER A 73 -25.61 -6.91 25.63
N HIS A 74 -25.10 -6.59 26.82
CA HIS A 74 -25.18 -5.26 27.42
C HIS A 74 -24.14 -4.27 26.84
N GLU A 75 -23.10 -4.77 26.16
CA GLU A 75 -22.01 -3.99 25.55
C GLU A 75 -22.39 -3.44 24.17
N LYS A 76 -23.59 -2.87 24.04
CA LYS A 76 -24.16 -2.43 22.76
C LYS A 76 -23.30 -1.36 22.09
N ASP A 77 -22.90 -0.33 22.83
CA ASP A 77 -22.08 0.76 22.30
C ASP A 77 -20.76 0.26 21.71
N THR A 78 -20.14 -0.73 22.37
CA THR A 78 -18.90 -1.36 21.90
C THR A 78 -19.13 -2.17 20.62
N LEU A 79 -20.19 -2.98 20.58
CA LEU A 79 -20.52 -3.81 19.41
C LEU A 79 -20.93 -2.95 18.21
N ASP A 80 -21.72 -1.90 18.42
CA ASP A 80 -22.14 -0.96 17.39
C ASP A 80 -20.94 -0.20 16.82
N ALA A 81 -19.99 0.23 17.68
CA ALA A 81 -18.75 0.86 17.23
C ALA A 81 -17.91 -0.07 16.34
N VAL A 82 -17.89 -1.38 16.61
CA VAL A 82 -17.17 -2.36 15.76
C VAL A 82 -17.88 -2.54 14.42
N VAL A 83 -19.21 -2.62 14.42
CA VAL A 83 -20.00 -2.74 13.19
C VAL A 83 -19.84 -1.49 12.32
N GLU A 84 -19.91 -0.31 12.91
CA GLU A 84 -19.71 0.96 12.21
C GLU A 84 -18.28 1.08 11.66
N ALA A 85 -17.27 0.73 12.46
CA ALA A 85 -15.89 0.76 12.02
C ALA A 85 -15.64 -0.21 10.86
N ARG A 86 -16.24 -1.41 10.90
CA ARG A 86 -16.21 -2.36 9.78
C ARG A 86 -16.82 -1.75 8.53
N ALA A 87 -18.03 -1.17 8.65
CA ALA A 87 -18.72 -0.57 7.52
C ALA A 87 -17.85 0.51 6.85
N LYS A 88 -17.27 1.43 7.64
CA LYS A 88 -16.33 2.45 7.16
C LYS A 88 -15.11 1.85 6.47
N ALA A 89 -14.51 0.82 7.05
CA ALA A 89 -13.33 0.15 6.50
C ALA A 89 -13.61 -0.58 5.16
N THR A 90 -14.84 -1.08 4.96
CA THR A 90 -15.25 -1.76 3.72
C THR A 90 -15.84 -0.83 2.66
N GLN A 91 -16.26 0.37 3.02
CA GLN A 91 -16.91 1.31 2.10
C GLN A 91 -15.93 1.98 1.13
N ILE A 92 -14.64 2.03 1.49
CA ILE A 92 -13.61 2.63 0.66
C ILE A 92 -13.31 1.67 -0.50
N THR A 93 -13.91 1.97 -1.65
CA THR A 93 -13.64 1.23 -2.89
C THR A 93 -12.27 1.65 -3.39
N VAL A 94 -11.29 0.74 -3.33
CA VAL A 94 -9.94 1.03 -3.80
C VAL A 94 -9.79 0.50 -5.21
N THR A 95 -9.68 1.41 -6.16
CA THR A 95 -9.42 1.09 -7.57
C THR A 95 -7.93 1.24 -7.88
N PRO A 96 -7.46 0.68 -9.01
CA PRO A 96 -6.10 0.88 -9.54
C PRO A 96 -5.62 2.35 -9.57
N GLU A 97 -6.55 3.30 -9.68
CA GLU A 97 -6.32 4.75 -9.71
C GLU A 97 -6.13 5.34 -8.32
N THR A 98 -6.72 4.73 -7.28
CA THR A 98 -6.56 5.15 -5.89
C THR A 98 -5.10 5.05 -5.43
N LEU A 99 -4.30 4.20 -6.07
CA LEU A 99 -2.86 4.08 -5.82
C LEU A 99 -2.08 5.33 -6.22
N LYS A 100 -2.64 6.18 -7.07
CA LYS A 100 -2.03 7.46 -7.48
C LYS A 100 -2.48 8.63 -6.61
N ASP A 101 -3.48 8.43 -5.74
CA ASP A 101 -4.04 9.44 -4.86
C ASP A 101 -3.61 9.21 -3.39
N PRO A 102 -2.65 9.98 -2.87
CA PRO A 102 -2.22 9.88 -1.48
C PRO A 102 -3.33 10.15 -0.47
N GLU A 103 -4.30 11.02 -0.80
CA GLU A 103 -5.40 11.35 0.10
C GLU A 103 -6.36 10.17 0.23
N ALA A 104 -6.67 9.50 -0.88
CA ALA A 104 -7.50 8.30 -0.83
C ALA A 104 -6.80 7.14 -0.12
N LEU A 105 -5.48 6.95 -0.32
CA LEU A 105 -4.72 5.97 0.45
C LEU A 105 -4.69 6.31 1.95
N LYS A 106 -4.62 7.60 2.31
CA LYS A 106 -4.71 8.04 3.71
C LYS A 106 -6.08 7.74 4.32
N LYS A 107 -7.17 8.09 3.63
CA LYS A 107 -8.55 7.73 4.06
C LYS A 107 -8.71 6.23 4.28
N PHE A 108 -8.16 5.42 3.37
CA PHE A 108 -8.13 3.97 3.53
C PHE A 108 -7.41 3.55 4.82
N GLN A 109 -6.20 4.06 5.05
CA GLN A 109 -5.42 3.77 6.26
C GLN A 109 -6.15 4.19 7.54
N ASP A 110 -6.77 5.37 7.56
CA ASP A 110 -7.50 5.89 8.71
C ASP A 110 -8.71 5.02 9.05
N ALA A 111 -9.46 4.58 8.05
CA ALA A 111 -10.58 3.66 8.25
C ALA A 111 -10.10 2.29 8.79
N GLN A 112 -8.99 1.76 8.25
CA GLN A 112 -8.41 0.50 8.74
C GLN A 112 -7.87 0.63 10.17
N ALA A 113 -7.31 1.78 10.55
CA ALA A 113 -6.84 2.07 11.90
C ALA A 113 -8.00 2.21 12.88
N GLY A 114 -9.10 2.86 12.46
CA GLY A 114 -10.34 2.93 13.22
C GLY A 114 -10.91 1.55 13.55
N LEU A 115 -10.87 0.63 12.57
CA LEU A 115 -11.27 -0.76 12.77
C LEU A 115 -10.38 -1.50 13.77
N THR A 116 -9.06 -1.39 13.64
CA THR A 116 -8.12 -1.97 14.62
C THR A 116 -8.41 -1.45 16.02
N SER A 117 -8.62 -0.14 16.18
CA SER A 117 -8.93 0.48 17.47
C SER A 117 -10.24 -0.04 18.09
N ALA A 118 -11.29 -0.22 17.28
CA ALA A 118 -12.56 -0.77 17.74
C ALA A 118 -12.43 -2.24 18.18
N LEU A 119 -11.67 -3.04 17.42
CA LEU A 119 -11.39 -4.43 17.79
C LEU A 119 -10.59 -4.53 19.10
N SER A 120 -9.59 -3.66 19.32
CA SER A 120 -8.84 -3.62 20.58
C SER A 120 -9.74 -3.32 21.78
N ARG A 121 -10.71 -2.40 21.64
CA ARG A 121 -11.70 -2.13 22.70
C ARG A 121 -12.59 -3.34 22.97
N LEU A 122 -13.06 -4.02 21.92
CA LEU A 122 -13.88 -5.23 22.06
C LEU A 122 -13.12 -6.35 22.78
N ILE A 123 -11.82 -6.52 22.49
CA ILE A 123 -10.98 -7.49 23.19
C ILE A 123 -10.81 -7.10 24.66
N ALA A 124 -10.60 -5.82 24.98
CA ALA A 124 -10.52 -5.37 26.37
C ALA A 124 -11.82 -5.64 27.15
N VAL A 125 -12.98 -5.43 26.51
CA VAL A 125 -14.29 -5.77 27.10
C VAL A 125 -14.38 -7.25 27.44
N SER A 126 -13.83 -8.14 26.60
CA SER A 126 -13.85 -9.58 26.88
C SER A 126 -13.15 -10.00 28.19
N GLU A 127 -12.26 -9.16 28.73
CA GLU A 127 -11.61 -9.43 30.03
C GLU A 127 -12.59 -9.41 31.20
N ALA A 128 -13.68 -8.64 31.09
CA ALA A 128 -14.74 -8.58 32.10
C ALA A 128 -15.71 -9.78 32.05
N TYR A 129 -15.61 -10.64 31.03
CA TYR A 129 -16.51 -11.76 30.79
C TYR A 129 -15.74 -13.10 30.74
N PRO A 130 -15.52 -13.78 31.88
CA PRO A 130 -14.73 -15.00 31.95
C PRO A 130 -15.20 -16.12 31.02
N ASP A 131 -16.52 -16.31 30.88
CA ASP A 131 -17.09 -17.35 30.02
C ASP A 131 -16.83 -17.08 28.53
N LEU A 132 -16.86 -15.81 28.11
CA LEU A 132 -16.49 -15.39 26.76
C LEU A 132 -14.99 -15.57 26.52
N LYS A 133 -14.18 -15.18 27.50
CA LYS A 133 -12.72 -15.32 27.45
C LYS A 133 -12.29 -16.78 27.33
N ALA A 134 -13.03 -17.71 27.94
CA ALA A 134 -12.78 -19.14 27.84
C ALA A 134 -13.46 -19.80 26.62
N ASN A 135 -14.32 -19.08 25.89
CA ASN A 135 -15.04 -19.63 24.76
C ASN A 135 -14.08 -19.97 23.60
N GLN A 136 -14.13 -21.23 23.16
CA GLN A 136 -13.22 -21.73 22.13
C GLN A 136 -13.41 -21.06 20.76
N ASN A 137 -14.65 -20.70 20.39
CA ASN A 137 -14.92 -19.99 19.15
C ASN A 137 -14.35 -18.56 19.19
N PHE A 138 -14.48 -17.87 20.33
CA PHE A 138 -13.91 -16.54 20.53
C PHE A 138 -12.38 -16.57 20.44
N LEU A 139 -11.73 -17.49 21.14
CA LEU A 139 -10.27 -17.67 21.09
C LEU A 139 -9.79 -18.00 19.67
N ALA A 140 -10.51 -18.86 18.95
CA ALA A 140 -10.20 -19.19 17.56
C ALA A 140 -10.30 -17.97 16.64
N LEU A 141 -11.35 -17.15 16.79
CA LEU A 141 -11.53 -15.91 16.01
C LEU A 141 -10.46 -14.88 16.35
N GLN A 142 -10.08 -14.74 17.63
CA GLN A 142 -8.99 -13.86 18.04
C GLN A 142 -7.67 -14.28 17.38
N ALA A 143 -7.32 -15.57 17.41
CA ALA A 143 -6.13 -16.09 16.75
C ALA A 143 -6.16 -15.89 15.22
N GLN A 144 -7.33 -16.03 14.58
CA GLN A 144 -7.50 -15.74 13.15
C GLN A 144 -7.31 -14.26 12.83
N LEU A 145 -7.82 -13.36 13.67
CA LEU A 145 -7.66 -11.91 13.51
C LEU A 145 -6.20 -11.50 13.70
N GLU A 146 -5.53 -11.97 14.75
CA GLU A 146 -4.10 -11.75 14.97
C GLU A 146 -3.28 -12.28 13.78
N GLY A 147 -3.56 -13.51 13.34
CA GLY A 147 -2.92 -14.08 12.16
C GLY A 147 -3.22 -13.32 10.87
N THR A 148 -4.33 -12.59 10.79
CA THR A 148 -4.64 -11.71 9.65
C THR A 148 -3.89 -10.39 9.76
N GLU A 149 -3.77 -9.80 10.95
CA GLU A 149 -2.99 -8.58 11.19
C GLU A 149 -1.50 -8.78 10.85
N ASN A 150 -0.94 -9.94 11.23
CA ASN A 150 0.43 -10.30 10.86
C ASN A 150 0.60 -10.40 9.33
N ARG A 151 -0.39 -10.98 8.62
CA ARG A 151 -0.38 -11.05 7.15
C ARG A 151 -0.57 -9.68 6.51
N ILE A 152 -1.40 -8.81 7.08
CA ILE A 152 -1.54 -7.42 6.65
C ILE A 152 -0.19 -6.71 6.75
N ALA A 153 0.53 -6.86 7.86
CA ALA A 153 1.85 -6.24 8.04
C ALA A 153 2.85 -6.69 6.95
N VAL A 154 2.87 -7.98 6.63
CA VAL A 154 3.71 -8.54 5.56
C VAL A 154 3.27 -8.03 4.18
N ALA A 155 1.98 -8.09 3.85
CA ALA A 155 1.46 -7.61 2.58
C ALA A 155 1.74 -6.11 2.37
N ARG A 156 1.60 -5.29 3.43
CA ARG A 156 1.97 -3.86 3.40
C ARG A 156 3.45 -3.67 3.12
N ARG A 157 4.32 -4.45 3.78
CA ARG A 157 5.77 -4.42 3.53
C ARG A 157 6.09 -4.75 2.07
N ASP A 158 5.47 -5.79 1.53
CA ASP A 158 5.74 -6.25 0.17
C ASP A 158 5.21 -5.23 -0.86
N TYR A 159 4.05 -4.61 -0.61
CA TYR A 159 3.56 -3.46 -1.38
C TYR A 159 4.52 -2.26 -1.30
N ILE A 160 5.04 -1.91 -0.12
CA ILE A 160 6.01 -0.81 0.05
C ILE A 160 7.24 -1.03 -0.84
N GLN A 161 7.73 -2.27 -0.88
CA GLN A 161 8.88 -2.65 -1.71
C GLN A 161 8.54 -2.56 -3.20
N ALA A 162 7.42 -3.12 -3.63
CA ALA A 162 7.00 -3.09 -5.03
C ALA A 162 6.77 -1.65 -5.53
N VAL A 163 6.14 -0.79 -4.72
CA VAL A 163 5.96 0.64 -5.03
C VAL A 163 7.30 1.36 -5.11
N ARG A 164 8.22 1.11 -4.17
CA ARG A 164 9.56 1.69 -4.24
C ARG A 164 10.25 1.31 -5.54
N ASP A 165 10.21 0.03 -5.89
CA ASP A 165 10.89 -0.47 -7.09
C ASP A 165 10.27 0.14 -8.36
N TYR A 166 8.93 0.17 -8.48
CA TYR A 166 8.23 0.88 -9.55
C TYR A 166 8.59 2.37 -9.62
N ASN A 167 8.50 3.08 -8.49
CA ASN A 167 8.81 4.52 -8.42
C ASN A 167 10.27 4.82 -8.79
N LEU A 168 11.20 3.90 -8.51
CA LEU A 168 12.59 4.00 -8.95
C LEU A 168 12.74 3.84 -10.46
N THR A 169 11.98 2.94 -11.11
CA THR A 169 12.03 2.80 -12.58
C THR A 169 11.68 4.09 -13.30
N LEU A 170 10.79 4.91 -12.73
CA LEU A 170 10.41 6.22 -13.28
C LEU A 170 11.50 7.30 -13.12
N LYS A 171 12.48 7.08 -12.24
CA LYS A 171 13.47 8.11 -11.83
C LYS A 171 14.92 7.77 -12.17
N THR A 172 15.21 6.52 -12.55
CA THR A 172 16.60 6.02 -12.69
C THR A 172 16.96 5.72 -14.15
N PHE A 173 18.24 5.88 -14.50
CA PHE A 173 18.75 5.52 -15.83
C PHE A 173 19.00 4.00 -15.93
N PRO A 174 18.66 3.34 -17.06
CA PRO A 174 18.15 3.90 -18.31
C PRO A 174 16.62 4.05 -18.39
N SER A 175 15.85 3.49 -17.44
CA SER A 175 14.38 3.41 -17.52
C SER A 175 13.67 4.77 -17.56
N VAL A 176 14.28 5.82 -17.00
CA VAL A 176 13.78 7.21 -17.07
C VAL A 176 13.59 7.71 -18.51
N LEU A 177 14.39 7.21 -19.46
CA LEU A 177 14.20 7.54 -20.88
C LEU A 177 12.87 6.97 -21.40
N TRP A 178 12.59 5.70 -21.08
CA TRP A 178 11.32 5.08 -21.46
C TRP A 178 10.14 5.75 -20.75
N ALA A 179 10.28 6.11 -19.48
CA ALA A 179 9.28 6.87 -18.73
C ALA A 179 8.98 8.23 -19.39
N THR A 180 10.02 8.95 -19.83
CA THR A 180 9.89 10.30 -20.41
C THR A 180 9.36 10.29 -21.85
N PHE A 181 9.70 9.28 -22.66
CA PHE A 181 9.36 9.28 -24.09
C PHE A 181 8.12 8.43 -24.42
N TRP A 182 7.99 7.25 -23.81
CA TRP A 182 6.93 6.28 -24.10
C TRP A 182 5.86 6.20 -23.01
N PHE A 183 6.24 6.16 -21.73
CA PHE A 183 5.31 5.99 -20.60
C PHE A 183 5.02 7.32 -19.87
N ARG A 184 4.74 8.39 -20.62
CA ARG A 184 4.58 9.76 -20.10
C ARG A 184 3.45 9.96 -19.09
N GLY A 185 2.45 9.07 -19.10
CA GLY A 185 1.31 9.11 -18.17
C GLY A 185 1.50 8.29 -16.90
N ASN A 186 2.65 7.62 -16.74
CA ASN A 186 2.94 6.86 -15.55
C ASN A 186 3.34 7.80 -14.42
N GLU A 187 2.59 7.73 -13.33
CA GLU A 187 2.82 8.49 -12.11
C GLU A 187 3.32 7.55 -11.00
N PRO A 188 4.11 8.05 -10.04
CA PRO A 188 4.48 7.28 -8.86
C PRO A 188 3.24 6.82 -8.09
N PHE A 189 3.30 5.60 -7.55
CA PHE A 189 2.28 5.16 -6.61
C PHE A 189 2.56 5.73 -5.21
N ALA A 190 1.46 6.05 -4.52
CA ALA A 190 1.45 6.40 -3.12
C ALA A 190 1.83 5.19 -2.26
N ASN A 191 2.52 5.45 -1.16
CA ASN A 191 3.07 4.41 -0.29
C ASN A 191 2.53 4.54 1.13
N PHE A 192 2.59 3.44 1.88
CA PHE A 192 2.33 3.46 3.31
C PHE A 192 3.43 4.23 4.03
N THR A 193 3.04 5.24 4.79
CA THR A 193 3.95 6.05 5.62
C THR A 193 3.40 6.16 7.03
N VAL A 194 4.29 6.46 7.98
CA VAL A 194 3.87 6.93 9.30
C VAL A 194 3.65 8.43 9.18
N ASP A 195 2.53 8.94 9.70
CA ASP A 195 2.33 10.39 9.78
C ASP A 195 3.46 11.03 10.62
N GLU A 196 4.03 12.15 10.17
CA GLU A 196 5.20 12.79 10.80
C GLU A 196 4.93 13.22 12.26
N ASP A 197 3.68 13.52 12.59
CA ASP A 197 3.21 13.84 13.94
C ASP A 197 3.35 12.67 14.93
N LYS A 198 3.31 11.43 14.46
CA LYS A 198 3.54 10.22 15.26
C LYS A 198 5.01 9.82 15.37
N MET A 199 5.92 10.51 14.68
CA MET A 199 7.36 10.29 14.80
C MET A 199 7.98 10.99 16.02
N GLN A 200 7.24 11.88 16.69
CA GLN A 200 7.70 12.47 17.94
C GLN A 200 7.52 11.47 19.10
N PRO A 201 8.60 11.10 19.83
CA PRO A 201 8.47 10.22 20.97
C PRO A 201 7.57 10.86 22.04
N PRO A 202 6.74 10.07 22.74
CA PRO A 202 5.91 10.59 23.81
C PRO A 202 6.79 11.26 24.86
N LYS A 203 6.51 12.54 25.16
CA LYS A 203 7.17 13.24 26.27
C LYS A 203 6.62 12.67 27.57
N VAL A 204 7.45 11.86 28.23
CA VAL A 204 7.14 11.36 29.58
C VAL A 204 7.59 12.41 30.59
N ASP A 205 6.63 13.12 31.16
CA ASP A 205 6.84 14.02 32.30
C ASP A 205 6.37 13.31 33.56
N PHE A 206 7.30 12.98 34.45
CA PHE A 206 7.03 12.35 35.74
C PHE A 206 6.66 13.37 36.84
N GLY A 207 6.48 14.65 36.51
CA GLY A 207 5.95 15.64 37.44
C GLY A 207 6.82 15.89 38.67
N THR A 208 8.14 15.67 38.59
CA THR A 208 9.04 16.09 39.67
C THR A 208 9.22 17.60 39.63
N LYS A 209 8.26 18.33 40.20
CA LYS A 209 8.53 19.66 40.76
C LYS A 209 9.57 19.47 41.86
N GLN A 210 10.85 19.64 41.51
CA GLN A 210 11.87 19.88 42.52
C GLN A 210 11.49 21.18 43.24
N GLY A 211 11.14 21.03 44.51
CA GLY A 211 11.09 22.15 45.43
C GLY A 211 12.46 22.80 45.54
N GLY A 212 12.47 24.12 45.44
CA GLY A 212 13.54 25.03 45.79
C GLY A 212 12.89 26.33 46.20
#